data_AF-A0A6G7KCA8-F1
#
_entry.id   AF-A0A6G7KCA8-F1
#
_cell.length_a   1.000
_cell.length_b   1.000
_cell.length_c   1.000
_cell.angle_alpha   90.00
_cell.angle_beta   90.00
_cell.angle_gamma   90.00
#
_symmetry.space_group_name_H-M   'P 1'
#
loop_
_entity.id
_entity.type
_entity.pdbx_description
1 polymer ?
#
loop_
_entity_poly.entity_id
_entity_poly.type
_entity_poly.pdbx_seq_one_letter_code
_entity_poly.pdbx_strand_id
1 'polypeptide(L)'
;MGSIREGRANEAVSNWVKEVAENYTSDAQFELVDLLDYPLPLFDEAASPAYTSDLKAKEQQQPWAEKMNELDGYIFVTPEYNHGVSSALKNALDYVYNELNVYKTEKKQNK
;
A
#
# COMPACT_ATOMS: atom_id res chain seq x y z
N MET A 1 4.32 4.40 -3.62
CA MET A 1 5.61 4.32 -4.33
C MET A 1 6.26 3.00 -3.94
N GLY A 2 6.50 2.12 -4.90
CA GLY A 2 6.87 0.72 -4.64
C GLY A 2 8.35 0.45 -4.36
N SER A 3 9.26 1.38 -4.69
CA SER A 3 10.69 1.17 -4.45
C SER A 3 11.15 1.87 -3.17
N ILE A 4 11.99 1.18 -2.39
CA ILE A 4 12.71 1.75 -1.24
C ILE A 4 14.21 1.97 -1.52
N ARG A 5 14.66 1.79 -2.77
CA ARG A 5 16.07 1.99 -3.13
C ARG A 5 16.45 3.46 -3.06
N GLU A 6 17.68 3.72 -2.65
CA GLU A 6 18.32 5.02 -2.84
C GLU A 6 18.44 5.33 -4.34
N GLY A 7 18.24 6.60 -4.73
CA GLY A 7 18.28 7.04 -6.12
C GLY A 7 17.18 6.44 -7.01
N ARG A 8 16.04 6.02 -6.43
CA ARG A 8 14.94 5.40 -7.17
C ARG A 8 14.34 6.34 -8.21
N ALA A 9 14.26 5.90 -9.46
CA ALA A 9 13.48 6.57 -10.51
C ALA A 9 11.97 6.59 -10.21
N ASN A 10 11.52 5.73 -9.28
CA ASN A 10 10.12 5.59 -8.91
C ASN A 10 9.49 6.89 -8.42
N GLU A 11 10.25 7.75 -7.73
CA GLU A 11 9.76 9.04 -7.23
C GLU A 11 9.35 9.99 -8.37
N ALA A 12 10.20 10.15 -9.39
CA ALA A 12 9.90 11.01 -10.54
C ALA A 12 8.66 10.53 -11.29
N VAL A 13 8.54 9.21 -11.51
CA VAL A 13 7.37 8.62 -12.18
C VAL A 13 6.12 8.77 -11.33
N SER A 14 6.20 8.60 -10.00
CA SER A 14 5.07 8.78 -9.11
C SER A 14 4.55 10.22 -9.08
N ASN A 15 5.45 11.21 -9.06
CA ASN A 15 5.07 12.62 -9.19
C ASN A 15 4.36 12.90 -10.52
N TRP A 16 4.90 12.39 -11.63
CA TRP A 16 4.27 12.51 -12.94
C TRP A 16 2.86 11.88 -12.99
N VAL A 17 2.69 10.67 -12.43
CA VAL A 17 1.37 10.02 -12.36
C VAL A 17 0.38 10.87 -11.56
N LYS A 18 0.79 11.43 -10.41
CA LYS A 18 -0.06 12.31 -9.62
C LYS A 18 -0.47 13.56 -10.39
N GLU A 19 0.47 14.21 -11.08
CA GLU A 19 0.19 15.39 -11.91
C GLU A 19 -0.83 15.07 -13.03
N VAL A 20 -0.67 13.92 -13.70
CA VAL A 20 -1.62 13.47 -14.73
C VAL A 20 -3.02 13.26 -14.13
N ALA A 21 -3.10 12.63 -12.96
CA ALA A 21 -4.38 12.36 -12.30
C ALA A 21 -5.10 13.64 -11.86
N GLU A 22 -4.37 14.58 -11.25
CA GLU A 22 -4.88 15.89 -10.84
C GLU A 22 -5.35 16.75 -12.02
N ASN A 23 -4.68 16.63 -13.18
CA ASN A 23 -5.12 17.32 -14.40
C ASN A 23 -6.32 16.63 -15.07
N TYR A 24 -6.53 15.35 -14.84
CA TYR A 24 -7.62 14.58 -15.45
C TYR A 24 -8.97 14.81 -14.76
N THR A 25 -8.99 14.95 -13.43
CA THR A 25 -10.22 15.16 -12.66
C THR A 25 -9.99 15.97 -11.40
N SER A 26 -10.98 16.78 -11.03
CA SER A 26 -11.07 17.47 -9.74
C SER A 26 -12.00 16.76 -8.74
N ASP A 27 -12.62 15.64 -9.14
CA ASP A 27 -13.60 14.93 -8.32
C ASP A 27 -12.95 14.03 -7.25
N ALA A 28 -11.63 13.89 -7.28
CA ALA A 28 -10.84 13.11 -6.33
C ALA A 28 -9.61 13.89 -5.85
N GLN A 29 -9.16 13.57 -4.65
CA GLN A 29 -7.89 14.05 -4.10
C GLN A 29 -6.84 12.95 -4.21
N PHE A 30 -5.62 13.35 -4.56
CA PHE A 30 -4.51 12.42 -4.78
C PHE A 30 -3.36 12.74 -3.83
N GLU A 31 -2.83 11.71 -3.18
CA GLU A 31 -1.63 11.81 -2.36
C GLU A 31 -0.60 10.75 -2.75
N LEU A 32 0.67 11.05 -2.54
CA LEU A 32 1.73 10.07 -2.70
C LEU A 32 1.99 9.38 -1.37
N VAL A 33 1.93 8.05 -1.37
CA VAL A 33 2.29 7.21 -0.22
C VAL A 33 3.63 6.54 -0.52
N ASP A 34 4.70 6.86 0.21
CA ASP A 34 6.01 6.23 0.04
C ASP A 34 6.20 5.05 0.99
N LEU A 35 6.67 3.90 0.48
CA LEU A 35 7.01 2.77 1.34
C LEU A 35 8.24 3.04 2.22
N LEU A 36 9.05 4.05 1.92
CA LEU A 36 10.11 4.48 2.84
C LEU A 36 9.58 4.97 4.18
N ASP A 37 8.36 5.50 4.23
CA ASP A 37 7.74 6.01 5.45
C ASP A 37 7.14 4.88 6.31
N TYR A 38 7.08 3.67 5.76
CA TYR A 38 6.50 2.48 6.41
C TYR A 38 7.52 1.33 6.42
N PRO A 39 8.54 1.40 7.31
CA PRO A 39 9.55 0.35 7.41
C PRO A 39 8.94 -0.94 7.98
N LEU A 40 8.54 -1.84 7.09
CA LEU A 40 7.96 -3.14 7.44
C LEU A 40 9.03 -4.23 7.52
N PRO A 41 9.02 -5.09 8.55
CA PRO A 41 9.85 -6.30 8.54
C PRO A 41 9.40 -7.22 7.41
N LEU A 42 10.26 -8.15 6.98
CA LEU A 42 9.84 -9.18 6.03
C LEU A 42 8.70 -10.00 6.61
N PHE A 43 7.67 -10.24 5.80
CA PHE A 43 6.49 -10.99 6.21
C PHE A 43 6.86 -12.42 6.62
N ASP A 44 6.71 -12.72 7.91
CA ASP A 44 6.99 -14.02 8.54
C ASP A 44 5.86 -14.47 9.48
N GLU A 45 4.66 -13.93 9.26
CA GLU A 45 3.49 -14.20 10.07
C GLU A 45 2.98 -15.63 9.88
N ALA A 46 2.50 -16.23 10.97
CA ALA A 46 2.01 -17.61 10.95
C ALA A 46 0.71 -17.78 10.14
N ALA A 47 -0.03 -16.68 9.92
CA ALA A 47 -1.26 -16.65 9.18
C ALA A 47 -1.40 -15.34 8.39
N SER A 48 -2.15 -15.39 7.30
CA SER A 48 -2.46 -14.21 6.48
C SER A 48 -3.33 -13.20 7.26
N PRO A 49 -3.17 -11.88 7.03
CA PRO A 49 -4.08 -10.85 7.54
C PRO A 49 -5.55 -11.03 7.11
N ALA A 50 -5.81 -11.90 6.13
CA ALA A 50 -7.15 -12.33 5.74
C ALA A 50 -7.89 -13.11 6.85
N TYR A 51 -7.15 -13.80 7.72
CA TYR A 51 -7.71 -14.74 8.70
C TYR A 51 -7.49 -14.31 10.15
N THR A 52 -6.54 -13.41 10.41
CA THR A 52 -6.25 -12.92 11.76
C THR A 52 -5.84 -11.45 11.73
N SER A 53 -6.18 -10.72 12.80
CA SER A 53 -5.67 -9.37 13.10
C SER A 53 -4.53 -9.39 14.13
N ASP A 54 -4.15 -10.57 14.60
CA ASP A 54 -3.09 -10.78 15.59
C ASP A 54 -1.79 -11.16 14.88
N LEU A 55 -1.10 -10.15 14.36
CA LEU A 55 0.19 -10.26 13.69
C LEU A 55 1.32 -9.96 14.68
N LYS A 56 2.46 -10.65 14.58
CA LYS A 56 3.67 -10.38 15.38
C LYS A 56 4.19 -8.96 15.16
N ALA A 57 4.18 -8.48 13.91
CA ALA A 57 4.68 -7.17 13.51
C ALA A 57 3.64 -6.04 13.66
N LYS A 58 2.68 -6.17 14.58
CA LYS A 58 1.53 -5.27 14.71
C LYS A 58 1.91 -3.80 14.83
N GLU A 59 2.93 -3.47 15.63
CA GLU A 59 3.35 -2.07 15.84
C GLU A 59 3.90 -1.42 14.56
N GLN A 60 4.71 -2.15 13.78
CA GLN A 60 5.25 -1.66 12.52
C GLN A 60 4.22 -1.69 11.38
N GLN A 61 3.31 -2.67 11.42
CA GLN A 61 2.27 -2.86 10.42
C GLN A 61 1.11 -1.88 10.57
N GLN A 62 0.76 -1.49 11.80
CA GLN A 62 -0.42 -0.68 12.06
C GLN A 62 -0.41 0.66 11.32
N PRO A 63 0.68 1.46 11.29
CA PRO A 63 0.71 2.71 10.51
C PRO A 63 0.46 2.49 9.01
N TRP A 64 0.96 1.39 8.46
CA TRP A 64 0.75 1.03 7.05
C TRP A 64 -0.72 0.65 6.79
N ALA A 65 -1.30 -0.19 7.65
CA ALA A 65 -2.71 -0.57 7.54
C ALA A 65 -3.66 0.62 7.74
N GLU A 66 -3.36 1.51 8.68
CA GLU A 66 -4.10 2.76 8.88
C GLU A 66 -4.06 3.61 7.62
N LYS A 67 -2.86 3.83 7.05
CA LYS A 67 -2.72 4.60 5.81
C LYS A 67 -3.52 4.02 4.66
N MET A 68 -3.45 2.70 4.46
CA MET A 68 -4.23 2.05 3.43
C MET A 68 -5.73 2.20 3.71
N ASN A 69 -6.17 2.04 4.96
CA ASN A 69 -7.59 2.17 5.31
C ASN A 69 -8.15 3.60 5.19
N GLU A 70 -7.32 4.64 5.13
CA GLU A 70 -7.73 6.03 4.86
C GLU A 70 -8.13 6.27 3.40
N LEU A 71 -7.71 5.41 2.48
CA LEU A 71 -7.82 5.61 1.04
C LEU A 71 -8.98 4.81 0.42
N ASP A 72 -9.69 5.44 -0.50
CA ASP A 72 -10.78 4.80 -1.27
C ASP A 72 -10.27 4.06 -2.53
N GLY A 73 -9.04 4.33 -2.97
CA GLY A 73 -8.46 3.75 -4.17
C GLY A 73 -6.94 3.90 -4.25
N TYR A 74 -6.30 3.10 -5.09
CA TYR A 74 -4.84 3.02 -5.15
C TYR A 74 -4.31 2.93 -6.58
N ILE A 75 -3.19 3.61 -6.83
CA ILE A 75 -2.36 3.43 -8.04
C ILE A 75 -0.97 3.02 -7.58
N PHE A 76 -0.59 1.77 -7.86
CA PHE A 76 0.74 1.28 -7.51
C PHE A 76 1.75 1.59 -8.60
N VAL A 77 2.64 2.55 -8.33
CA VAL A 77 3.81 2.82 -9.17
C VAL A 77 4.98 2.01 -8.63
N THR A 78 5.44 1.00 -9.36
CA THR A 78 6.50 0.07 -8.92
C THR A 78 7.51 -0.16 -10.04
N PRO A 79 8.81 -0.32 -9.72
CA PRO A 79 9.76 -0.82 -10.70
C PRO A 79 9.55 -2.32 -10.94
N GLU A 80 9.93 -2.78 -12.12
CA GLU A 80 10.05 -4.21 -12.41
C GLU A 80 11.39 -4.72 -11.90
N TYR A 81 11.36 -5.72 -10.99
CA TYR A 81 12.53 -6.49 -10.58
C TYR A 81 12.32 -7.95 -10.99
N ASN A 82 13.17 -8.46 -11.89
CA ASN A 82 13.14 -9.84 -12.39
C ASN A 82 11.72 -10.27 -12.82
N HIS A 83 11.05 -9.47 -13.66
CA HIS A 83 9.68 -9.71 -14.15
C HIS A 83 8.58 -9.72 -13.08
N GLY A 84 8.86 -9.17 -11.90
CA GLY A 84 7.89 -9.00 -10.82
C GLY A 84 7.86 -7.56 -10.31
N VAL A 85 6.87 -7.29 -9.45
CA VAL A 85 6.88 -6.06 -8.64
C VAL A 85 8.07 -6.09 -7.69
N SER A 86 8.50 -4.92 -7.23
CA SER A 86 9.52 -4.82 -6.19
C SER A 86 9.17 -5.65 -4.94
N SER A 87 10.16 -6.33 -4.36
CA SER A 87 9.98 -7.11 -3.12
C SER A 87 9.42 -6.27 -1.97
N ALA A 88 9.81 -5.00 -1.87
CA ALA A 88 9.28 -4.08 -0.87
C ALA A 88 7.77 -3.87 -1.01
N LEU A 89 7.29 -3.60 -2.23
CA LEU A 89 5.84 -3.51 -2.49
C LEU A 89 5.14 -4.82 -2.18
N LYS A 90 5.67 -5.97 -2.65
CA LYS A 90 5.04 -7.26 -2.36
C LYS A 90 4.93 -7.51 -0.85
N ASN A 91 6.00 -7.24 -0.11
CA ASN A 91 6.03 -7.36 1.34
C ASN A 91 4.98 -6.47 2.01
N ALA A 92 4.88 -5.21 1.59
CA ALA A 92 3.88 -4.28 2.13
C ALA A 92 2.45 -4.77 1.87
N LEU A 93 2.18 -5.31 0.67
CA LEU A 93 0.87 -5.87 0.33
C LEU A 93 0.55 -7.16 1.09
N ASP A 94 1.55 -7.93 1.54
CA ASP A 94 1.31 -9.15 2.32
C ASP A 94 0.79 -8.86 3.74
N TYR A 95 1.04 -7.67 4.27
CA TYR A 95 0.58 -7.22 5.58
C TYR A 95 -0.84 -6.61 5.59
N VAL A 96 -1.45 -6.43 4.42
CA VAL A 96 -2.81 -5.87 4.29
C VAL A 96 -3.68 -6.79 3.46
N TYR A 97 -4.95 -6.89 3.81
CA TYR A 97 -5.89 -7.73 3.06
C TYR A 97 -7.25 -7.07 2.99
N ASN A 98 -7.84 -6.76 4.14
CA ASN A 98 -9.16 -6.14 4.17
C ASN A 98 -9.11 -4.75 3.51
N GLU A 99 -7.99 -4.04 3.63
CA GLU A 99 -7.73 -2.70 3.07
C GLU A 99 -7.77 -2.65 1.56
N LEU A 100 -7.40 -3.75 0.89
CA LEU A 100 -7.43 -3.87 -0.56
C LEU A 100 -8.74 -4.47 -1.07
N ASN A 101 -9.60 -4.97 -0.18
CA ASN A 101 -10.85 -5.64 -0.52
C ASN A 101 -12.02 -4.64 -0.51
N VAL A 102 -12.53 -4.36 -1.71
CA VAL A 102 -13.66 -3.46 -1.99
C VAL A 102 -15.00 -3.91 -1.36
N TYR A 103 -15.12 -5.15 -0.89
CA TYR A 103 -16.32 -5.66 -0.22
C TYR A 103 -16.41 -5.29 1.28
N LYS A 104 -15.54 -4.38 1.76
CA LYS A 104 -15.53 -3.88 3.14
C LYS A 104 -16.86 -3.26 3.60
N THR A 105 -17.71 -2.78 2.69
CA THR A 105 -18.87 -1.94 3.00
C THR A 105 -20.03 -2.68 3.69
N GLU A 106 -20.18 -4.00 3.53
CA GLU A 106 -21.37 -4.68 4.08
C GLU A 106 -21.21 -5.21 5.52
N LYS A 107 -19.97 -5.47 5.97
CA LYS A 107 -19.76 -6.07 7.31
C LYS A 107 -19.59 -5.08 8.46
N LYS A 108 -19.42 -3.78 8.20
CA LYS A 108 -19.40 -2.75 9.26
C LYS A 108 -20.79 -2.27 9.68
N GLN A 109 -21.85 -2.54 8.91
CA GLN A 109 -23.22 -2.14 9.26
C GLN A 109 -24.02 -3.17 10.07
N ASN A 110 -23.48 -4.38 10.28
CA ASN A 110 -24.17 -5.49 10.97
C ASN A 110 -23.47 -5.91 12.28
N LYS A 111 -22.83 -4.98 12.99
CA LYS A 111 -22.34 -5.19 14.36
C LYS A 111 -22.84 -4.09 15.29
#